data_AF-A0A387HQ44-F1
#
_entry.id   AF-A0A387HQ44-F1
#
_cell.length_a   1.000
_cell.length_b   1.000
_cell.length_c   1.000
_cell.angle_alpha   90.00
_cell.angle_beta   90.00
_cell.angle_gamma   90.00
#
_symmetry.space_group_name_H-M   'P 1'
#
loop_
_entity.id
_entity.type
_entity.pdbx_description
1 polymer ?
#
loop_
_entity_poly.entity_id
_entity_poly.type
_entity_poly.pdbx_seq_one_letter_code
_entity_poly.pdbx_strand_id
1 'polypeptide(L)'
;MAPPAVASGEEPCRIDTDAAVIRQAPSKTAAKAGIGYRDQKCRFHGYSRDVVWAHITMKESGVDGWVDHHLLSTAKEDLAPSSP
;
A
#
# COMPACT_ATOMS: atom_id res chain seq x y z
N MET A 1 23.22 -7.74 -20.55
CA MET A 1 22.49 -6.69 -19.82
C MET A 1 21.16 -7.29 -19.39
N ALA A 2 21.04 -7.75 -18.15
CA ALA A 2 19.82 -8.40 -17.68
C ALA A 2 18.76 -7.34 -17.35
N PRO A 3 17.50 -7.47 -17.81
CA PRO A 3 16.42 -6.65 -17.27
C PRO A 3 16.20 -7.07 -15.81
N PRO A 4 16.12 -6.14 -14.83
CA PRO A 4 15.72 -6.51 -13.49
C PRO A 4 14.29 -7.06 -13.56
N ALA A 5 14.15 -8.26 -13.02
CA ALA A 5 12.92 -9.03 -12.96
C ALA A 5 11.71 -8.15 -12.67
N VAL A 6 10.72 -8.21 -13.56
CA VAL A 6 9.33 -7.92 -13.21
C VAL A 6 8.99 -8.88 -12.07
N ALA A 7 8.99 -8.36 -10.84
CA ALA A 7 8.54 -9.13 -9.70
C ALA A 7 7.06 -9.41 -9.90
N SER A 8 6.74 -10.66 -10.22
CA SER A 8 5.38 -11.19 -10.39
C SER A 8 4.42 -10.65 -9.33
N GLY A 9 3.38 -9.95 -9.77
CA GLY A 9 2.13 -9.74 -9.01
C GLY A 9 2.14 -8.80 -7.81
N GLU A 10 3.27 -8.22 -7.42
CA GLU A 10 3.36 -7.33 -6.25
C GLU A 10 3.51 -5.88 -6.71
N GLU A 11 2.42 -5.11 -6.62
CA GLU A 11 2.38 -3.74 -7.14
C GLU A 11 3.15 -2.78 -6.21
N PRO A 12 4.02 -1.91 -6.75
CA PRO A 12 4.66 -0.90 -5.94
C PRO A 12 3.61 0.11 -5.46
N CYS A 13 3.61 0.40 -4.16
CA CYS A 13 2.79 1.44 -3.57
C CYS A 13 3.64 2.45 -2.81
N ARG A 14 3.05 3.62 -2.58
CA ARG A 14 3.62 4.73 -1.82
C ARG A 14 2.58 5.26 -0.84
N ILE A 15 3.03 5.72 0.33
CA ILE A 15 2.20 6.50 1.23
C ILE A 15 2.08 7.94 0.70
N ASP A 16 0.85 8.42 0.49
CA ASP A 16 0.57 9.78 -0.01
C ASP A 16 0.26 10.79 1.11
N THR A 17 -0.14 10.28 2.28
CA THR A 17 -0.41 11.08 3.48
C THR A 17 0.82 11.26 4.38
N ASP A 18 0.77 12.22 5.31
CA ASP A 18 1.84 12.46 6.29
C ASP A 18 2.12 11.21 7.17
N ALA A 19 1.06 10.59 7.69
CA ALA A 19 1.14 9.38 8.48
C ALA A 19 -0.05 8.44 8.19
N ALA A 20 0.26 7.22 7.77
CA ALA A 20 -0.69 6.16 7.50
C ALA A 20 -0.58 5.07 8.56
N VAL A 21 -1.65 4.84 9.31
CA VAL A 21 -1.69 3.82 10.36
C VAL A 21 -1.93 2.46 9.74
N ILE A 22 -0.95 1.57 9.87
CA ILE A 22 -1.01 0.19 9.41
C ILE A 22 -1.55 -0.65 10.57
N ARG A 23 -2.55 -1.47 10.30
CA ARG A 23 -3.28 -2.28 11.29
C ARG A 23 -3.15 -3.76 10.98
N GLN A 24 -3.28 -4.62 11.98
CA GLN A 24 -3.18 -6.07 11.76
C GLN A 24 -4.38 -6.66 11.01
N ALA A 25 -5.50 -5.95 10.96
CA ALA A 25 -6.72 -6.37 10.26
C ALA A 25 -7.39 -5.17 9.58
N PRO A 26 -8.23 -5.39 8.55
CA PRO A 26 -8.94 -4.34 7.82
C PRO A 26 -10.13 -3.79 8.64
N SER A 27 -9.82 -3.19 9.79
CA SER A 27 -10.81 -2.62 10.71
C SER A 27 -10.23 -1.46 11.50
N LYS A 28 -11.05 -0.43 11.73
CA LYS A 28 -10.67 0.76 12.52
C LYS A 28 -10.42 0.43 14.00
N THR A 29 -10.95 -0.70 14.49
CA THR A 29 -10.75 -1.17 15.86
C THR A 29 -9.57 -2.14 16.00
N ALA A 30 -8.96 -2.57 14.90
CA ALA A 30 -7.83 -3.50 14.93
C ALA A 30 -6.58 -2.87 15.55
N ALA A 31 -5.74 -3.71 16.17
CA ALA A 31 -4.46 -3.29 16.73
C ALA A 31 -3.57 -2.65 15.65
N LYS A 32 -2.82 -1.61 16.06
CA LYS A 32 -1.84 -0.95 15.20
C LYS A 32 -0.64 -1.88 15.02
N ALA A 33 -0.33 -2.24 13.78
CA ALA A 33 0.87 -2.99 13.41
C ALA A 33 2.07 -2.05 13.24
N GLY A 34 1.82 -0.83 12.74
CA GLY A 34 2.86 0.18 12.54
C GLY A 34 2.30 1.47 11.94
N ILE A 35 3.20 2.36 11.55
CA ILE A 35 2.89 3.62 10.88
C ILE A 35 3.83 3.77 9.69
N GLY A 36 3.27 4.01 8.50
CA GLY A 36 4.01 4.45 7.33
C GLY A 36 3.94 5.97 7.21
N TYR A 37 4.99 6.59 6.70
CA TYR A 37 5.05 8.05 6.50
C TYR A 37 5.05 8.39 5.01
N ARG A 38 4.70 9.64 4.69
CA ARG A 38 4.76 10.18 3.32
C ARG A 38 6.05 9.78 2.61
N ASP A 39 5.94 9.51 1.32
CA ASP A 39 7.04 9.13 0.42
C ASP A 39 7.63 7.73 0.64
N GLN A 40 7.29 7.05 1.75
CA GLN A 40 7.78 5.70 2.00
C GLN A 40 7.22 4.70 0.99
N LYS A 41 8.09 3.76 0.60
CA LYS A 41 7.77 2.73 -0.37
C LYS A 41 7.19 1.51 0.33
N CYS A 42 6.07 1.04 -0.18
CA CYS A 42 5.41 -0.17 0.24
C CYS A 42 5.20 -1.13 -0.93
N ARG A 43 4.78 -2.33 -0.60
CA ARG A 43 4.43 -3.40 -1.52
C ARG A 43 2.97 -3.72 -1.33
N PHE A 44 2.17 -3.58 -2.37
CA PHE A 44 0.74 -3.81 -2.32
C PHE A 44 0.42 -5.26 -2.69
N HIS A 45 -0.42 -5.90 -1.87
CA HIS A 45 -0.84 -7.29 -2.04
C HIS A 45 -2.27 -7.42 -2.55
N GLY A 46 -3.15 -6.49 -2.16
CA GLY A 46 -4.55 -6.54 -2.55
C GLY A 46 -5.45 -5.69 -1.67
N TYR A 47 -6.73 -5.68 -2.02
CA TYR A 47 -7.77 -5.00 -1.27
C TYR A 47 -8.58 -5.97 -0.41
N SER A 48 -9.15 -5.42 0.67
CA SER A 48 -10.19 -6.10 1.45
C SER A 48 -11.46 -6.27 0.63
N ARG A 49 -12.37 -7.13 1.09
CA ARG A 49 -13.63 -7.42 0.39
C ARG A 49 -14.46 -6.18 0.06
N ASP A 50 -14.42 -5.18 0.93
CA ASP A 50 -15.14 -3.91 0.81
C ASP A 50 -14.31 -2.79 0.14
N VAL A 51 -13.09 -3.10 -0.30
CA VAL A 51 -12.15 -2.18 -0.98
C VAL A 51 -11.65 -1.00 -0.14
N VAL A 52 -12.19 -0.79 1.07
CA VAL A 52 -11.77 0.28 1.99
C VAL A 52 -10.32 0.13 2.48
N TRP A 53 -9.86 -1.11 2.64
CA TRP A 53 -8.52 -1.40 3.15
C TRP A 53 -7.65 -2.04 2.08
N ALA A 54 -6.41 -1.56 2.00
CA ALA A 54 -5.32 -2.11 1.22
C ALA A 54 -4.39 -2.90 2.15
N HIS A 55 -4.05 -4.13 1.76
CA HIS A 55 -2.99 -4.91 2.40
C HIS A 55 -1.66 -4.53 1.78
N ILE A 56 -0.75 -4.04 2.62
CA ILE A 56 0.59 -3.63 2.22
C ILE A 56 1.66 -4.22 3.13
N THR A 57 2.86 -4.34 2.59
CA THR A 57 4.08 -4.54 3.36
C THR A 57 5.04 -3.38 3.12
N MET A 58 5.49 -2.74 4.20
CA MET A 58 6.48 -1.66 4.14
C MET A 58 7.86 -2.22 3.79
N LYS A 59 8.52 -1.67 2.76
CA LYS A 59 9.84 -2.18 2.33
C LYS A 59 10.95 -1.87 3.33
N GLU A 60 10.92 -0.70 3.98
CA GLU A 60 11.98 -0.28 4.89
C GLU A 60 11.85 -0.93 6.27
N SER A 61 10.64 -1.00 6.81
CA SER A 61 10.41 -1.51 8.17
C SER A 61 9.98 -2.98 8.22
N GLY A 62 9.61 -3.59 7.07
CA GLY A 62 9.06 -4.95 7.03
C GLY A 62 7.67 -5.11 7.65
N VAL A 63 7.02 -4.00 8.03
CA VAL A 63 5.69 -4.00 8.64
C VAL A 63 4.67 -4.47 7.61
N ASP A 64 3.98 -5.56 7.93
CA ASP A 64 2.89 -6.11 7.16
C ASP A 64 1.54 -5.77 7.80
N GLY A 65 0.58 -5.30 7.01
CA GLY A 65 -0.77 -5.07 7.49
C GLY A 65 -1.66 -4.23 6.59
N TRP A 66 -2.80 -3.84 7.13
CA TRP A 66 -3.90 -3.18 6.44
C TRP A 66 -3.89 -1.69 6.71
N VAL A 67 -4.03 -0.91 5.65
CA VAL A 67 -4.11 0.55 5.69
C VAL A 67 -5.29 1.00 4.86
N ASP A 68 -5.85 2.16 5.18
CA ASP A 68 -6.93 2.73 4.40
C ASP A 68 -6.43 3.08 2.99
N HIS A 69 -7.13 2.61 1.95
CA HIS A 69 -6.64 2.74 0.57
C HIS A 69 -6.51 4.18 0.10
N HIS A 70 -7.29 5.12 0.67
CA HIS A 70 -7.18 6.55 0.33
C HIS A 70 -5.87 7.19 0.84
N LEU A 71 -5.12 6.51 1.70
CA LEU A 71 -3.85 7.00 2.24
C LEU A 71 -2.65 6.55 1.41
N LEU A 72 -2.90 5.73 0.38
CA LEU A 72 -1.90 5.17 -0.51
C LEU A 72 -2.09 5.70 -1.93
N SER A 73 -0.98 5.78 -2.65
CA SER A 73 -0.98 5.77 -4.11
C SER A 73 -0.41 4.46 -4.59
N THR A 74 -1.21 3.71 -5.36
CA THR A 74 -0.74 2.54 -6.09
C THR A 74 -0.38 2.93 -7.52
N ALA A 75 0.63 2.28 -8.12
CA ALA A 75 1.03 2.59 -9.50
C ALA A 75 -0.06 2.32 -10.55
N LYS A 76 -1.13 1.57 -10.18
CA LYS A 76 -2.27 1.31 -11.05
C LYS A 76 -3.26 2.48 -11.12
N GLU A 77 -3.44 3.22 -10.02
CA GLU A 77 -4.23 4.46 -10.05
C GLU A 77 -3.53 5.55 -10.88
N ASP A 78 -2.19 5.61 -10.84
CA ASP A 78 -1.40 6.53 -11.71
C ASP A 78 -1.49 6.15 -13.20
N LEU A 79 -1.79 4.87 -13.50
CA LEU A 79 -2.01 4.37 -14.85
C LEU A 79 -3.47 4.42 -15.31
N ALA A 80 -4.40 4.90 -14.49
CA ALA A 80 -5.73 5.26 -14.98
C ALA A 80 -5.56 6.60 -15.72
N PRO A 81 -5.54 6.63 -17.07
CA PRO A 81 -5.42 7.89 -17.77
C PRO A 81 -6.59 8.76 -17.33
N SER A 82 -6.26 9.97 -16.88
CA SER A 82 -7.19 11.09 -16.83
C SER A 82 -7.89 11.12 -18.20
N SER A 83 -9.11 10.60 -18.25
CA SER A 83 -9.93 10.71 -19.46
C SER A 83 -10.44 12.16 -19.50
N PRO A 84 -10.16 12.90 -20.59
CA PRO A 84 -10.62 14.28 -20.76
C PRO A 84 -12.14 14.39 -20.90
#